data_AF-A0A5W2M184-F1
#
_entry.id   AF-A0A5W2M184-F1
#
_cell.length_a   1.000
_cell.length_b   1.000
_cell.length_c   1.000
_cell.angle_alpha   90.00
_cell.angle_beta   90.00
_cell.angle_gamma   90.00
#
_symmetry.space_group_name_H-M   'P 1'
#
loop_
_entity.id
_entity.type
_entity.pdbx_description
1 polymer ?
#
loop_
_entity_poly.entity_id
_entity_poly.type
_entity_poly.pdbx_seq_one_letter_code
_entity_poly.pdbx_strand_id
1 'polypeptide(L)'
;INVTGRLTPTDYGNFDSRYVQDFRLGSYESGQAWMGPGFSDTPGYVLTAATNGNGDELIDGLGRRPMQKLIGNQWYNVTSV
;
A
#
# COMPACT_ATOMS: atom_id res chain seq x y z
N ILE A 1 -18.97 -24.83 -23.08
CA ILE A 1 -20.00 -25.36 -22.15
C ILE A 1 -20.64 -24.17 -21.47
N ASN A 2 -21.97 -24.13 -21.45
CA ASN A 2 -22.72 -23.13 -20.69
C ASN A 2 -23.41 -23.85 -19.53
N VAL A 3 -23.34 -23.27 -18.34
CA VAL A 3 -23.91 -23.84 -17.10
C VAL A 3 -24.77 -22.77 -16.44
N THR A 4 -25.96 -23.13 -15.97
CA THR A 4 -26.91 -22.20 -15.34
C THR A 4 -26.72 -22.04 -13.83
N GLY A 5 -25.73 -22.74 -13.24
CA GLY A 5 -25.44 -22.75 -11.81
C GLY A 5 -23.99 -22.36 -11.48
N ARG A 6 -23.65 -22.33 -10.19
CA ARG A 6 -22.29 -22.04 -9.73
C ARG A 6 -21.32 -23.13 -10.19
N LEU A 7 -20.26 -22.71 -10.86
CA LEU A 7 -19.11 -23.54 -11.16
C LEU A 7 -18.09 -23.40 -10.01
N THR A 8 -17.63 -24.52 -9.46
CA THR A 8 -16.52 -24.56 -8.50
C THR A 8 -15.35 -25.29 -9.14
N PRO A 9 -14.38 -24.57 -9.71
CA PRO A 9 -13.14 -25.16 -10.21
C PRO A 9 -12.37 -25.91 -9.12
N THR A 10 -11.63 -26.95 -9.53
CA THR A 10 -10.63 -27.61 -8.67
C THR A 10 -9.37 -26.75 -8.50
N ASP A 11 -9.16 -25.78 -9.39
CA ASP A 11 -8.07 -24.81 -9.36
C ASP A 11 -8.59 -23.45 -9.87
N TYR A 12 -8.33 -22.39 -9.09
CA TYR A 12 -8.68 -21.00 -9.42
C TYR A 12 -7.50 -20.19 -9.98
N GLY A 13 -6.31 -20.79 -10.19
CA GLY A 13 -5.08 -20.05 -10.54
C GLY A 13 -5.18 -19.17 -11.77
N ASN A 14 -5.95 -19.58 -12.79
CA ASN A 14 -6.20 -18.75 -13.98
C ASN A 14 -7.18 -17.59 -13.74
N PHE A 15 -7.97 -17.62 -12.66
CA PHE A 15 -8.79 -16.50 -12.21
C PHE A 15 -7.99 -15.59 -11.29
N ASP A 16 -7.36 -16.14 -10.26
CA ASP A 16 -6.68 -15.42 -9.18
C ASP A 16 -5.50 -14.57 -9.66
N SER A 17 -4.94 -14.89 -10.84
CA SER A 17 -3.91 -14.09 -11.52
C SER A 17 -4.44 -12.84 -12.24
N ARG A 18 -5.76 -12.60 -12.27
CA ARG A 18 -6.38 -11.55 -13.10
C ARG A 18 -7.09 -10.44 -12.32
N TYR A 19 -7.21 -10.57 -11.00
CA TYR A 19 -7.89 -9.57 -10.16
C TYR A 19 -7.09 -9.27 -8.89
N VAL A 20 -7.36 -8.11 -8.30
CA VAL A 20 -6.83 -7.75 -6.99
C VAL A 20 -7.64 -8.49 -5.94
N GLN A 21 -6.98 -9.36 -5.19
CA GLN A 21 -7.57 -10.16 -4.13
C GLN A 21 -7.66 -9.36 -2.82
N ASP A 22 -6.70 -8.46 -2.58
CA ASP A 22 -6.62 -7.66 -1.36
C ASP A 22 -5.72 -6.41 -1.55
N PHE A 23 -5.80 -5.47 -0.61
CA PHE A 23 -5.00 -4.25 -0.54
C PHE A 23 -4.50 -3.99 0.89
N ARG A 24 -3.26 -3.49 1.03
CA ARG A 24 -2.72 -3.08 2.33
C ARG A 24 -1.71 -1.94 2.22
N LEU A 25 -1.43 -1.34 3.38
CA LEU A 25 -0.23 -0.53 3.58
C LEU A 25 0.90 -1.44 4.10
N GLY A 26 2.05 -1.38 3.45
CA GLY A 26 3.24 -2.13 3.84
C GLY A 26 3.93 -1.57 5.08
N SER A 27 5.23 -1.83 5.18
CA SER A 27 6.05 -1.41 6.32
C SER A 27 6.07 0.11 6.50
N TYR A 28 6.11 0.54 7.76
CA TYR A 28 6.23 1.94 8.14
C TYR A 28 7.66 2.45 7.99
N GLU A 29 7.80 3.64 7.41
CA GLU A 29 9.05 4.40 7.33
C GLU A 29 8.84 5.75 8.02
N SER A 30 9.78 6.18 8.85
CA SER A 30 9.78 7.51 9.49
C SER A 30 10.88 8.40 8.93
N GLY A 31 10.60 9.70 8.81
CA GLY A 31 11.53 10.73 8.37
C GLY A 31 11.34 12.01 9.18
N GLN A 32 12.41 12.77 9.38
CA GLN A 32 12.37 14.05 10.09
C GLN A 32 11.87 15.15 9.15
N ALA A 33 10.86 15.91 9.56
CA ALA A 33 10.34 17.07 8.85
C ALA A 33 10.97 18.37 9.31
N TRP A 34 10.99 18.64 10.63
CA TRP A 34 11.59 19.87 11.14
C TRP A 34 13.10 19.85 10.95
N MET A 35 13.62 20.86 10.23
CA MET A 35 15.03 20.94 9.80
C MET A 35 15.55 19.66 9.11
N GLY A 36 14.65 18.81 8.60
CA GLY A 36 14.96 17.55 7.95
C GLY A 36 14.45 17.52 6.51
N PRO A 37 14.90 16.54 5.70
CA PRO A 37 14.50 16.46 4.30
C PRO A 37 13.05 16.00 4.11
N GLY A 38 12.37 15.54 5.17
CA GLY A 38 11.07 14.88 5.08
C GLY A 38 11.12 13.69 4.13
N PHE A 39 10.09 13.58 3.30
CA PHE A 39 10.05 12.64 2.20
C PHE A 39 9.79 13.39 0.90
N SER A 40 10.61 13.12 -0.12
CA SER A 40 10.26 13.46 -1.50
C SER A 40 9.17 12.51 -2.00
N ASP A 41 8.47 12.93 -3.06
CA ASP A 41 7.53 12.05 -3.75
C ASP A 41 8.22 10.74 -4.14
N THR A 42 7.55 9.62 -3.87
CA THR A 42 8.05 8.27 -4.14
C THR A 42 6.86 7.47 -4.67
N PRO A 43 6.90 6.98 -5.91
CA PRO A 43 5.78 6.25 -6.50
C PRO A 43 5.28 5.13 -5.59
N GLY A 44 3.96 5.07 -5.40
CA GLY A 44 3.33 4.06 -4.56
C GLY A 44 3.38 4.31 -3.05
N TYR A 45 4.00 5.39 -2.58
CA TYR A 45 4.03 5.72 -1.14
C TYR A 45 2.99 6.78 -0.77
N VAL A 46 2.47 6.67 0.45
CA VAL A 46 1.56 7.66 1.05
C VAL A 46 2.04 8.03 2.45
N LEU A 47 1.89 9.31 2.83
CA LEU A 47 2.07 9.73 4.22
C LEU A 47 0.94 9.16 5.07
N THR A 48 1.29 8.58 6.22
CA THR A 48 0.34 7.94 7.16
C THR A 48 0.44 8.50 8.56
N ALA A 49 1.42 9.36 8.85
CA ALA A 49 1.56 10.03 10.13
C ALA A 49 2.26 11.38 9.97
N ALA A 50 1.87 12.32 10.83
CA ALA A 50 2.62 13.54 11.14
C ALA A 50 2.70 13.63 12.66
N THR A 51 3.88 13.89 13.20
CA THR A 51 4.13 13.91 14.63
C THR A 51 4.75 15.23 15.04
N ASN A 52 4.22 15.82 16.10
CA ASN A 52 4.88 16.86 16.88
C ASN A 52 5.10 16.29 18.29
N GLY A 53 6.37 16.15 18.68
CA GLY A 53 6.77 15.61 19.98
C GLY A 53 6.86 16.66 21.08
N ASN A 54 6.99 17.94 20.75
CA ASN A 54 7.16 19.03 21.71
C ASN A 54 5.88 19.88 21.90
N GLY A 55 4.85 19.67 21.08
CA GLY A 55 3.53 20.31 21.17
C GLY A 55 3.48 21.76 20.68
N ASP A 56 4.50 22.24 19.96
CA ASP A 56 4.53 23.57 19.35
C ASP A 56 3.73 23.66 18.02
N GLU A 57 3.94 24.72 17.25
CA GLU A 57 3.24 24.94 15.97
C GLU A 57 3.83 24.14 14.79
N LEU A 58 4.92 23.39 14.98
CA LEU A 58 5.71 22.77 13.91
C LEU A 58 5.57 21.24 13.89
N ILE A 59 5.78 20.62 12.72
CA ILE A 59 5.79 19.15 12.58
C ILE A 59 7.24 18.66 12.66
N ASP A 60 7.55 17.79 13.62
CA ASP A 60 8.89 17.21 13.79
C ASP A 60 9.15 16.05 12.85
N GLY A 61 8.15 15.19 12.66
CA GLY A 61 8.31 13.90 12.00
C GLY A 61 7.15 13.56 11.07
N LEU A 62 7.49 12.78 10.04
CA LEU A 62 6.55 12.21 9.09
C LEU A 62 6.69 10.69 9.09
N GLY A 63 5.58 10.02 8.88
CA GLY A 63 5.53 8.59 8.63
C GLY A 63 4.93 8.31 7.27
N ARG A 64 5.45 7.34 6.53
CA ARG A 64 4.91 6.88 5.26
C ARG A 64 4.88 5.37 5.17
N ARG A 65 4.08 4.83 4.24
CA ARG A 65 4.00 3.40 3.92
C ARG A 65 3.84 3.20 2.41
N PRO A 66 4.41 2.14 1.81
CA PRO A 66 4.08 1.75 0.46
C PRO A 66 2.68 1.14 0.40
N MET A 67 1.91 1.50 -0.61
CA MET A 67 0.66 0.84 -0.94
C MET A 67 0.95 -0.47 -1.67
N GLN A 68 0.27 -1.56 -1.28
CA GLN A 68 0.47 -2.88 -1.84
C GLN A 68 -0.85 -3.54 -2.24
N LYS A 69 -0.83 -4.34 -3.30
CA LYS A 69 -1.96 -5.14 -3.78
C LYS A 69 -1.60 -6.62 -3.88
N LEU A 70 -2.54 -7.50 -3.58
CA LEU A 70 -2.41 -8.95 -3.71
C LEU A 70 -2.99 -9.42 -5.05
N ILE A 71 -2.18 -10.08 -5.88
CA ILE A 71 -2.61 -10.72 -7.13
C ILE A 71 -1.91 -12.08 -7.21
N GLY A 72 -2.64 -13.16 -7.48
CA GLY A 72 -2.08 -14.50 -7.61
C GLY A 72 -1.27 -14.94 -6.38
N ASN A 73 -1.75 -14.62 -5.17
CA ASN A 73 -1.07 -14.92 -3.90
C ASN A 73 0.30 -14.22 -3.71
N GLN A 74 0.60 -13.17 -4.49
CA GLN A 74 1.81 -12.36 -4.35
C GLN A 74 1.46 -10.88 -4.10
N TRP A 75 2.18 -10.25 -3.17
CA TRP A 75 2.08 -8.82 -2.90
C TRP A 75 2.98 -8.02 -3.84
N TYR A 76 2.41 -6.98 -4.44
CA TYR A 76 3.11 -6.04 -5.32
C TYR A 76 2.99 -4.62 -4.78
N ASN A 77 4.06 -3.84 -4.87
CA ASN A 77 3.98 -2.39 -4.64
C ASN A 77 3.17 -1.75 -5.78
N VAL A 78 2.30 -0.81 -5.41
CA VAL A 78 1.56 0.04 -6.35
C VAL A 78 2.50 1.12 -6.90
N THR A 79 2.18 1.70 -8.06
CA THR A 79 2.90 2.85 -8.63
C THR A 79 2.01 4.10 -8.65
N SER A 80 2.62 5.28 -8.65
CA SER A 80 1.98 6.56 -8.95
C SER A 80 2.44 7.04 -10.34
N VAL A 81 1.65 7.89 -11.01
CA VAL A 81 1.96 8.50 -12.32
C VAL A 81 1.81 10.02 -12.28
#